data_AF-A0A2L2N1R0-F1
#
_entry.id   AF-A0A2L2N1R0-F1
#
_cell.length_a   1.000
_cell.length_b   1.000
_cell.length_c   1.000
_cell.angle_alpha   90.00
_cell.angle_beta   90.00
_cell.angle_gamma   90.00
#
_symmetry.space_group_name_H-M   'P 1'
#
loop_
_entity.id
_entity.type
_entity.pdbx_description
1 polymer ?
#
loop_
_entity_poly.entity_id
_entity_poly.type
_entity_poly.pdbx_seq_one_letter_code
_entity_poly.pdbx_strand_id
1 'polypeptide(L)'
;MSINAFVDYGFPSGRDFCVQFLSSSEFKAATLREIAPSATSKEKKEKIALYIADSLEKGELTTDKVLLAYVKQPRMWLSIKQGQSAHTPSLKSPALLLREFGEEGWYGPIQETTGLKKWYIRTYKIPDYIRRRTGETSQFEECNIRWSVIAEVGHNYVALSWEGFSFTPRSDEHTDKSTQFPFWLYIPAFFDQLADYLQGQWVHPNLPRLVLHEMWNKYLNKSINDFHYKWQHLRIRAESAGVALNAHSSGVHEIDASGLQALSRQLAESALETLGFTDDIEKISNVENALLRTLLKEWGTKSYEFSLDREVNLREADTEGSKTKAQLEKLFKAHCYFGLKPVSKTQDSLQHLKCHSGYYGGSTGVLKFLLRELGLRG
;
A
#
# COMPACT_ATOMS: atom_id res chain seq x y z
N MET A 1 -3.04 23.43 -0.85
CA MET A 1 -3.24 21.97 -0.71
C MET A 1 -2.28 21.47 0.36
N SER A 2 -2.70 20.65 1.32
CA SER A 2 -1.75 20.08 2.29
C SER A 2 -1.05 18.88 1.68
N ILE A 3 0.28 18.81 1.81
CA ILE A 3 1.06 17.65 1.40
C ILE A 3 0.72 16.46 2.33
N ASN A 4 0.55 15.26 1.76
CA ASN A 4 0.30 14.03 2.52
C ASN A 4 1.59 13.43 3.09
N ALA A 5 2.40 14.25 3.75
CA ALA A 5 3.62 13.88 4.46
C ALA A 5 3.82 14.84 5.66
N PHE A 6 4.73 14.49 6.57
CA PHE A 6 5.15 15.43 7.61
C PHE A 6 6.05 16.51 7.01
N VAL A 7 5.63 17.77 7.15
CA VAL A 7 6.41 18.95 6.73
C VAL A 7 6.84 19.67 8.00
N ASP A 8 8.14 19.82 8.17
CA ASP A 8 8.72 20.55 9.28
C ASP A 8 8.96 22.01 8.89
N TYR A 9 8.31 22.89 9.63
CA TYR A 9 8.36 24.35 9.48
C TYR A 9 9.38 24.99 10.45
N GLY A 10 10.31 24.19 10.98
CA GLY A 10 11.24 24.62 12.02
C GLY A 10 10.66 24.48 13.42
N PHE A 11 9.92 23.40 13.68
CA PHE A 11 9.30 23.18 14.98
C PHE A 11 10.37 22.90 16.06
N PRO A 12 10.27 23.50 17.27
CA PRO A 12 11.21 23.24 18.35
C PRO A 12 11.21 21.78 18.78
N SER A 13 12.39 21.22 19.00
CA SER A 13 12.54 19.84 19.48
C SER A 13 11.83 19.62 20.83
N GLY A 14 11.36 18.40 21.04
CA GLY A 14 10.66 17.98 22.25
C GLY A 14 9.15 17.87 22.05
N ARG A 15 8.40 18.40 23.01
CA ARG A 15 6.94 18.25 23.08
C ARG A 15 6.23 18.86 21.86
N ASP A 16 6.61 20.08 21.47
CA ASP A 16 5.92 20.79 20.38
C ASP A 16 6.11 20.10 19.03
N PHE A 17 7.34 19.65 18.73
CA PHE A 17 7.60 18.79 17.57
C PHE A 17 6.72 17.53 17.60
N CYS A 18 6.65 16.84 18.76
CA CYS A 18 5.86 15.63 18.92
C CYS A 18 4.38 15.87 18.57
N VAL A 19 3.78 16.96 19.07
CA VAL A 19 2.39 17.33 18.75
C VAL A 19 2.19 17.52 17.25
N GLN A 20 3.10 18.23 16.59
CA GLN A 20 3.01 18.49 15.14
C GLN A 20 3.17 17.19 14.33
N PHE A 21 4.13 16.34 14.71
CA PHE A 21 4.33 15.06 14.05
C PHE A 21 3.11 14.13 14.20
N LEU A 22 2.60 13.97 15.41
CA LEU A 22 1.41 13.15 15.68
C LEU A 22 0.15 13.70 14.98
N SER A 23 0.05 15.02 14.83
CA SER A 23 -1.07 15.65 14.12
C SER A 23 -0.95 15.55 12.59
N SER A 24 0.25 15.31 12.06
CA SER A 24 0.53 15.27 10.62
C SER A 24 -0.16 14.12 9.88
N SER A 25 -0.37 14.28 8.57
CA SER A 25 -1.01 13.27 7.71
C SER A 25 -0.32 11.90 7.72
N GLU A 26 0.94 11.84 8.15
CA GLU A 26 1.72 10.62 8.30
C GLU A 26 1.21 9.69 9.41
N PHE A 27 0.59 10.24 10.47
CA PHE A 27 0.03 9.46 11.57
C PHE A 27 -1.48 9.34 11.44
N LYS A 28 -2.05 8.13 11.46
CA LYS A 28 -3.50 7.96 11.28
C LYS A 28 -4.25 8.26 12.57
N ALA A 29 -5.40 8.93 12.46
CA ALA A 29 -6.23 9.25 13.61
C ALA A 29 -6.73 8.00 14.35
N ALA A 30 -6.97 6.90 13.63
CA ALA A 30 -7.28 5.61 14.24
C ALA A 30 -6.15 5.10 15.15
N THR A 31 -4.91 5.18 14.66
CA THR A 31 -3.70 4.79 15.41
C THR A 31 -3.50 5.64 16.66
N LEU A 32 -3.74 6.96 16.61
CA LEU A 32 -3.67 7.80 17.82
C LEU A 32 -4.70 7.38 18.88
N ARG A 33 -5.91 6.98 18.46
CA ARG A 33 -6.96 6.51 19.39
C ARG A 33 -6.62 5.17 20.04
N GLU A 34 -5.87 4.31 19.36
CA GLU A 34 -5.36 3.07 19.97
C GLU A 34 -4.35 3.35 21.10
N ILE A 35 -3.56 4.42 20.97
CA ILE A 35 -2.59 4.84 21.97
C ILE A 35 -3.30 5.52 23.16
N ALA A 36 -4.30 6.36 22.86
CA ALA A 36 -5.09 7.14 23.80
C ALA A 36 -6.57 6.69 23.82
N PRO A 37 -6.89 5.54 24.45
CA PRO A 37 -8.23 4.95 24.39
C PRO A 37 -9.32 5.76 25.11
N SER A 38 -8.93 6.71 25.96
CA SER A 38 -9.84 7.69 26.57
C SER A 38 -10.37 8.72 25.57
N ALA A 39 -9.73 8.89 24.42
CA ALA A 39 -10.15 9.82 23.38
C ALA A 39 -11.39 9.31 22.64
N THR A 40 -12.45 10.12 22.63
CA THR A 40 -13.69 9.76 21.93
C THR A 40 -13.53 9.81 20.41
N SER A 41 -14.39 9.12 19.66
CA SER A 41 -14.36 9.12 18.19
C SER A 41 -14.57 10.52 17.58
N LYS A 42 -15.20 11.44 18.32
CA LYS A 42 -15.49 12.83 17.91
C LYS A 42 -14.32 13.79 18.17
N GLU A 43 -13.30 13.39 18.92
CA GLU A 43 -12.17 14.27 19.20
C GLU A 43 -11.33 14.54 17.96
N LYS A 44 -10.91 15.81 17.85
CA LYS A 44 -9.99 16.26 16.81
C LYS A 44 -8.61 15.66 17.02
N LYS A 45 -7.96 15.30 15.93
CA LYS A 45 -6.66 14.62 15.91
C LYS A 45 -5.58 15.40 16.68
N GLU A 46 -5.59 16.73 16.56
CA GLU A 46 -4.64 17.63 17.22
C GLU A 46 -4.78 17.58 18.74
N LYS A 47 -6.00 17.39 19.27
CA LYS A 47 -6.23 17.24 20.71
C LYS A 47 -5.69 15.91 21.24
N ILE A 48 -5.88 14.83 20.47
CA ILE A 48 -5.36 13.51 20.83
C ILE A 48 -3.83 13.53 20.80
N ALA A 49 -3.24 14.17 19.78
CA ALA A 49 -1.79 14.37 19.68
C ALA A 49 -1.23 15.15 20.87
N LEU A 50 -1.90 16.22 21.31
CA LEU A 50 -1.53 17.00 22.50
C LEU A 50 -1.51 16.13 23.76
N TYR A 51 -2.59 15.37 23.99
CA TYR A 51 -2.69 14.45 25.13
C TYR A 51 -1.56 13.40 25.12
N ILE A 52 -1.28 12.79 23.97
CA ILE A 52 -0.19 11.80 23.84
C ILE A 52 1.17 12.44 24.13
N ALA A 53 1.43 13.64 23.62
CA ALA A 53 2.69 14.35 23.88
C ALA A 53 2.84 14.70 25.36
N ASP A 54 1.77 15.13 26.03
CA ASP A 54 1.75 15.42 27.47
C ASP A 54 2.03 14.16 28.30
N SER A 55 1.39 13.03 27.99
CA SER A 55 1.63 11.77 28.70
C SER A 55 3.02 11.20 28.45
N LEU A 56 3.63 11.44 27.28
CA LEU A 56 5.04 11.11 27.03
C LEU A 56 5.99 11.95 27.90
N GLU A 57 5.72 13.25 28.05
CA GLU A 57 6.53 14.15 28.86
C GLU A 57 6.44 13.82 30.36
N LYS A 58 5.25 13.43 30.83
CA LYS A 58 4.99 12.98 32.21
C LYS A 58 5.47 11.56 32.50
N GLY A 59 5.90 10.80 31.49
CA GLY A 59 6.32 9.40 31.64
C GLY A 59 5.18 8.40 31.88
N GLU A 60 3.93 8.82 31.70
CA GLU A 60 2.73 7.97 31.78
C GLU A 60 2.60 7.05 30.56
N LEU A 61 3.23 7.45 29.45
CA LEU A 61 3.26 6.72 28.18
C LEU A 61 4.72 6.53 27.74
N THR A 62 5.04 5.35 27.21
CA THR A 62 6.38 5.07 26.67
C THR A 62 6.47 5.40 25.19
N THR A 63 7.65 5.81 24.74
CA THR A 63 7.94 6.05 23.32
C THR A 63 7.72 4.80 22.49
N ASP A 64 8.06 3.63 23.03
CA ASP A 64 7.94 2.34 22.34
C ASP A 64 6.48 2.02 22.00
N LYS A 65 5.53 2.32 22.89
CA LYS A 65 4.10 2.10 22.63
C LYS A 65 3.61 2.97 21.46
N VAL A 66 4.06 4.23 21.39
CA VAL A 66 3.71 5.17 20.30
C VAL A 66 4.34 4.72 18.99
N LEU A 67 5.63 4.38 19.01
CA LEU A 67 6.38 3.95 17.83
C LEU A 67 5.87 2.61 17.29
N LEU A 68 5.52 1.67 18.16
CA LEU A 68 4.95 0.39 17.76
C LEU A 68 3.61 0.56 17.02
N ALA A 69 2.74 1.42 17.54
CA ALA A 69 1.49 1.76 16.87
C ALA A 69 1.75 2.46 15.52
N TYR A 70 2.74 3.36 15.46
CA TYR A 70 3.14 4.05 14.25
C TYR A 70 3.68 3.10 13.16
N VAL A 71 4.55 2.15 13.49
CA VAL A 71 5.10 1.22 12.48
C VAL A 71 4.05 0.21 12.01
N LYS A 72 3.12 -0.19 12.88
CA LYS A 72 2.05 -1.16 12.55
C LYS A 72 0.88 -0.58 11.78
N GLN A 73 0.72 0.74 11.75
CA GLN A 73 -0.40 1.34 11.03
C GLN A 73 -0.37 0.94 9.54
N PRO A 74 -1.53 0.65 8.93
CA PRO A 74 -1.60 0.37 7.50
C PRO A 74 -1.10 1.55 6.67
N ARG A 75 -0.47 1.30 5.52
CA ARG A 75 0.01 2.31 4.56
C ARG A 75 -0.51 2.05 3.15
N MET A 76 -0.40 3.05 2.27
CA MET A 76 -0.84 2.93 0.88
C MET A 76 0.05 2.04 0.04
N TRP A 77 1.37 2.06 0.24
CA TRP A 77 2.29 1.33 -0.62
C TRP A 77 3.01 0.21 0.13
N LEU A 78 3.32 -0.86 -0.60
CA LEU A 78 4.02 -2.04 -0.10
C LEU A 78 4.98 -2.58 -1.16
N SER A 79 6.19 -2.97 -0.75
CA SER A 79 7.06 -3.87 -1.53
C SER A 79 7.61 -4.94 -0.61
N ILE A 80 7.77 -6.16 -1.12
CA ILE A 80 8.21 -7.32 -0.34
C ILE A 80 9.36 -8.03 -1.05
N LYS A 81 10.32 -8.51 -0.25
CA LYS A 81 11.32 -9.49 -0.66
C LYS A 81 11.31 -10.68 0.30
N GLN A 82 11.65 -11.86 -0.21
CA GLN A 82 11.77 -13.11 0.52
C GLN A 82 13.25 -13.40 0.81
N GLY A 83 13.51 -14.02 1.95
CA GLY A 83 14.85 -14.42 2.36
C GLY A 83 15.10 -14.18 3.84
N GLN A 84 16.29 -14.53 4.31
CA GLN A 84 16.63 -14.48 5.71
C GLN A 84 17.57 -13.30 6.01
N SER A 85 17.53 -12.83 7.25
CA SER A 85 18.56 -11.96 7.82
C SER A 85 19.38 -12.76 8.84
N ALA A 86 20.69 -12.57 8.82
CA ALA A 86 21.58 -13.21 9.78
C ALA A 86 21.73 -12.38 11.06
N HIS A 87 21.54 -11.06 10.97
CA HIS A 87 21.79 -10.13 12.06
C HIS A 87 20.60 -9.23 12.35
N THR A 88 20.57 -8.70 13.57
CA THR A 88 19.64 -7.65 13.99
C THR A 88 20.45 -6.55 14.66
N PRO A 89 21.01 -5.60 13.89
CA PRO A 89 21.75 -4.50 14.47
C PRO A 89 20.80 -3.53 15.17
N SER A 90 21.28 -2.95 16.26
CA SER A 90 20.72 -1.73 16.83
C SER A 90 21.28 -0.52 16.09
N LEU A 91 20.40 0.22 15.44
CA LEU A 91 20.70 1.44 14.70
C LEU A 91 20.34 2.66 15.57
N LYS A 92 20.17 3.84 14.94
CA LYS A 92 19.78 5.06 15.67
C LYS A 92 18.44 4.87 16.38
N SER A 93 18.30 5.50 17.55
CA SER A 93 17.11 5.36 18.38
C SER A 93 15.88 5.98 17.70
N PRO A 94 14.82 5.20 17.41
CA PRO A 94 13.62 5.71 16.77
C PRO A 94 12.85 6.71 17.67
N ALA A 95 13.11 6.73 18.97
CA ALA A 95 12.52 7.70 19.90
C ALA A 95 12.87 9.16 19.54
N LEU A 96 14.02 9.38 18.89
CA LEU A 96 14.42 10.69 18.38
C LEU A 96 13.39 11.23 17.38
N LEU A 97 12.83 10.38 16.52
CA LEU A 97 11.89 10.79 15.47
C LEU A 97 10.56 11.35 16.00
N LEU A 98 10.24 11.10 17.27
CA LEU A 98 9.09 11.70 17.96
C LEU A 98 9.37 13.11 18.49
N ARG A 99 10.64 13.47 18.72
CA ARG A 99 11.03 14.71 19.39
C ARG A 99 11.75 15.68 18.45
N GLU A 100 12.24 15.21 17.32
CA GLU A 100 12.97 16.01 16.34
C GLU A 100 12.79 15.46 14.92
N PHE A 101 13.20 16.25 13.93
CA PHE A 101 13.14 15.87 12.52
C PHE A 101 13.92 14.58 12.25
N GLY A 102 15.05 14.41 12.92
CA GLY A 102 15.97 13.30 12.73
C GLY A 102 16.88 13.51 11.52
N GLU A 103 17.99 12.78 11.51
CA GLU A 103 18.89 12.70 10.38
C GLU A 103 18.36 11.72 9.33
N GLU A 104 18.86 11.82 8.11
CA GLU A 104 18.60 10.79 7.12
C GLU A 104 19.28 9.49 7.54
N GLY A 105 18.49 8.43 7.68
CA GLY A 105 19.04 7.09 7.90
C GLY A 105 17.99 6.10 8.34
N TRP A 106 18.48 4.93 8.76
CA TRP A 106 17.69 3.87 9.37
C TRP A 106 17.71 3.99 10.89
N TYR A 107 16.54 3.80 11.50
CA TYR A 107 16.29 3.81 12.93
C TYR A 107 15.64 2.49 13.35
N GLY A 108 15.98 1.97 14.53
CA GLY A 108 15.43 0.72 15.05
C GLY A 108 16.51 -0.20 15.64
N PRO A 109 16.16 -1.45 15.99
CA PRO A 109 14.85 -2.07 15.79
C PRO A 109 13.80 -1.55 16.78
N ILE A 110 12.56 -1.52 16.33
CA ILE A 110 11.37 -1.47 17.19
C ILE A 110 10.85 -2.90 17.24
N GLN A 111 10.52 -3.43 18.42
CA GLN A 111 10.05 -4.80 18.57
C GLN A 111 9.00 -4.90 19.68
N GLU A 112 8.11 -5.88 19.57
CA GLU A 112 7.24 -6.24 20.68
C GLU A 112 8.00 -7.07 21.69
N THR A 113 7.58 -7.01 22.95
CA THR A 113 8.17 -7.77 24.07
C THR A 113 8.24 -9.27 23.81
N THR A 114 7.31 -9.81 23.00
CA THR A 114 7.21 -11.22 22.64
C THR A 114 7.19 -11.45 21.11
N GLY A 115 7.43 -10.41 20.32
CA GLY A 115 7.27 -10.45 18.87
C GLY A 115 8.50 -11.00 18.14
N LEU A 116 8.27 -11.85 17.13
CA LEU A 116 9.32 -12.30 16.22
C LEU A 116 9.64 -11.27 15.12
N LYS A 117 8.72 -10.32 14.89
CA LYS A 117 8.86 -9.24 13.92
C LYS A 117 9.65 -8.09 14.51
N LYS A 118 10.47 -7.46 13.67
CA LYS A 118 11.23 -6.26 14.01
C LYS A 118 10.94 -5.20 12.97
N TRP A 119 10.82 -3.96 13.42
CA TRP A 119 10.57 -2.84 12.53
C TRP A 119 11.73 -1.85 12.52
N TYR A 120 11.99 -1.28 11.35
CA TYR A 120 12.95 -0.20 11.17
C TYR A 120 12.27 0.96 10.42
N ILE A 121 12.68 2.19 10.72
CA ILE A 121 12.16 3.40 10.08
C ILE A 121 13.30 4.03 9.28
N ARG A 122 13.12 4.20 7.96
CA ARG A 122 14.01 5.00 7.11
C ARG A 122 13.41 6.38 6.91
N THR A 123 14.18 7.43 7.15
CA THR A 123 13.79 8.83 6.94
C THR A 123 14.54 9.48 5.79
N TYR A 124 13.85 10.02 4.79
CA TYR A 124 14.46 10.77 3.70
C TYR A 124 13.99 12.23 3.75
N LYS A 125 14.93 13.16 3.67
CA LYS A 125 14.69 14.60 3.75
C LYS A 125 14.53 15.14 2.34
N ILE A 126 13.41 15.83 2.11
CA ILE A 126 13.13 16.44 0.81
C ILE A 126 12.97 17.94 1.05
N PRO A 127 13.85 18.78 0.48
CA PRO A 127 13.72 20.22 0.59
C PRO A 127 12.46 20.69 -0.15
N ASP A 128 11.71 21.59 0.49
CA ASP A 128 10.54 22.23 -0.08
C ASP A 128 10.52 23.72 0.31
N TYR A 129 9.67 24.51 -0.34
CA TYR A 129 9.58 25.94 -0.10
C TYR A 129 8.14 26.40 0.01
N ILE A 130 7.84 27.18 1.04
CA ILE A 130 6.50 27.67 1.28
C ILE A 130 6.47 29.17 1.07
N ARG A 131 5.50 29.60 0.25
CA ARG A 131 5.27 31.01 0.00
C ARG A 131 4.49 31.59 1.16
N ARG A 132 5.14 32.41 1.98
CA ARG A 132 4.42 33.27 2.94
C ARG A 132 4.20 34.64 2.31
N ARG A 133 2.96 35.12 2.37
CA ARG A 133 2.64 36.51 2.05
C ARG A 133 2.74 37.31 3.33
N THR A 134 3.68 38.24 3.37
CA THR A 134 3.83 39.23 4.45
C THR A 134 3.67 40.61 3.82
N GLY A 135 2.44 41.15 3.88
CA GLY A 135 2.10 42.39 3.17
C GLY A 135 2.12 42.21 1.64
N GLU A 136 2.73 43.17 0.93
CA GLU A 136 2.82 43.17 -0.55
C GLU A 136 3.97 42.31 -1.09
N THR A 137 4.87 41.82 -0.24
CA THR A 137 5.98 40.96 -0.65
C THR A 137 5.69 39.51 -0.31
N SER A 138 6.00 38.60 -1.24
CA SER A 138 5.99 37.18 -0.97
C SER A 138 7.41 36.68 -0.83
N GLN A 139 7.74 36.19 0.36
CA GLN A 139 9.01 35.52 0.63
C GLN A 139 8.81 34.00 0.62
N PHE A 140 9.85 33.29 0.19
CA PHE A 140 9.89 31.84 0.24
C PHE A 140 10.70 31.43 1.46
N GLU A 141 10.05 30.75 2.40
CA GLU A 141 10.73 30.10 3.51
C GLU A 141 11.01 28.64 3.13
N GLU A 142 12.24 28.21 3.35
CA GLU A 142 12.63 26.81 3.20
C GLU A 142 11.99 25.96 4.31
N CYS A 143 11.42 24.84 3.92
CA CYS A 143 10.93 23.83 4.84
C CYS A 143 11.40 22.45 4.38
N ASN A 144 11.21 21.44 5.23
CA ASN A 144 11.66 20.09 4.92
C ASN A 144 10.52 19.09 5.07
N ILE A 145 10.32 18.27 4.04
CA ILE A 145 9.40 17.14 4.10
C ILE A 145 10.19 15.94 4.61
N ARG A 146 9.68 15.30 5.66
CA ARG A 146 10.17 13.99 6.11
C ARG A 146 9.36 12.90 5.44
N TRP A 147 9.99 12.17 4.54
CA TRP A 147 9.39 10.97 3.96
C TRP A 147 9.87 9.74 4.71
N SER A 148 8.94 8.98 5.29
CA SER A 148 9.26 7.79 6.08
C SER A 148 8.87 6.51 5.36
N VAL A 149 9.79 5.54 5.38
CA VAL A 149 9.56 4.16 4.91
C VAL A 149 9.74 3.21 6.08
N ILE A 150 8.75 2.35 6.31
CA ILE A 150 8.78 1.37 7.40
C ILE A 150 9.18 0.02 6.83
N ALA A 151 10.24 -0.56 7.37
CA ALA A 151 10.59 -1.94 7.14
C ALA A 151 10.01 -2.82 8.24
N GLU A 152 9.24 -3.84 7.86
CA GLU A 152 8.93 -4.99 8.71
C GLU A 152 9.83 -6.15 8.30
N VAL A 153 10.64 -6.63 9.24
CA VAL A 153 11.56 -7.75 9.07
C VAL A 153 10.98 -8.92 9.84
N GLY A 154 10.55 -9.94 9.11
CA GLY A 154 10.10 -11.22 9.67
C GLY A 154 11.18 -12.29 9.58
N HIS A 155 10.77 -13.55 9.80
CA HIS A 155 11.72 -14.66 9.80
C HIS A 155 12.32 -14.96 8.42
N ASN A 156 11.49 -14.91 7.38
CA ASN A 156 11.86 -15.26 6.01
C ASN A 156 11.39 -14.23 4.96
N TYR A 157 11.16 -12.99 5.40
CA TYR A 157 10.80 -11.88 4.52
C TYR A 157 11.20 -10.53 5.10
N VAL A 158 11.27 -9.56 4.21
CA VAL A 158 11.27 -8.13 4.54
C VAL A 158 10.22 -7.42 3.70
N ALA A 159 9.46 -6.53 4.33
CA ALA A 159 8.44 -5.73 3.67
C ALA A 159 8.67 -4.24 3.96
N LEU A 160 8.81 -3.44 2.91
CA LEU A 160 8.84 -1.99 3.01
C LEU A 160 7.44 -1.44 2.73
N SER A 161 6.96 -0.54 3.59
CA SER A 161 5.69 0.15 3.42
C SER A 161 5.82 1.65 3.66
N TRP A 162 5.13 2.45 2.85
CA TRP A 162 5.24 3.91 2.89
C TRP A 162 3.93 4.57 2.46
N GLU A 163 3.77 5.83 2.86
CA GLU A 163 2.76 6.70 2.26
C GLU A 163 3.39 7.43 1.07
N GLY A 164 2.63 7.55 -0.02
CA GLY A 164 3.01 8.38 -1.15
C GLY A 164 2.40 9.77 -0.99
N PHE A 165 3.03 10.77 -1.59
CA PHE A 165 2.46 12.11 -1.66
C PHE A 165 2.79 12.75 -3.01
N SER A 166 2.00 13.74 -3.39
CA SER A 166 2.26 14.58 -4.54
C SER A 166 2.73 15.94 -4.07
N PHE A 167 3.69 16.51 -4.80
CA PHE A 167 4.22 17.85 -4.58
C PHE A 167 4.31 18.56 -5.93
N THR A 168 4.38 19.88 -5.95
CA THR A 168 4.57 20.63 -7.20
C THR A 168 6.05 20.98 -7.31
N PRO A 169 6.82 20.32 -8.21
CA PRO A 169 8.22 20.66 -8.42
C PRO A 169 8.30 22.07 -9.00
N ARG A 170 9.11 22.94 -8.40
CA ARG A 170 9.15 24.36 -8.78
C ARG A 170 10.02 24.71 -9.99
N SER A 171 10.61 23.74 -10.67
CA SER A 171 11.29 24.01 -11.95
C SER A 171 10.33 24.50 -13.04
N ASP A 172 9.02 24.26 -12.86
CA ASP A 172 7.97 24.65 -13.80
C ASP A 172 7.00 25.66 -13.14
N GLU A 173 7.38 26.95 -13.10
CA GLU A 173 6.52 28.06 -12.62
C GLU A 173 5.21 28.21 -13.45
N HIS A 174 5.01 27.41 -14.49
CA HIS A 174 3.85 27.43 -15.38
C HIS A 174 2.93 26.21 -15.26
N THR A 175 3.16 25.30 -14.31
CA THR A 175 2.28 24.13 -14.14
C THR A 175 1.75 23.99 -12.72
N ASP A 176 0.43 24.16 -12.56
CA ASP A 176 -0.33 23.78 -11.35
C ASP A 176 -0.41 22.25 -11.13
N LYS A 177 0.39 21.46 -11.87
CA LYS A 177 0.32 20.00 -11.84
C LYS A 177 1.16 19.45 -10.70
N SER A 178 0.50 19.06 -9.62
CA SER A 178 1.14 18.24 -8.58
C SER A 178 1.64 16.94 -9.18
N THR A 179 2.91 16.62 -8.97
CA THR A 179 3.56 15.39 -9.43
C THR A 179 3.78 14.46 -8.26
N GLN A 180 3.55 13.16 -8.45
CA GLN A 180 3.81 12.14 -7.44
C GLN A 180 5.30 12.10 -7.11
N PHE A 181 5.66 12.08 -5.82
CA PHE A 181 7.04 11.87 -5.40
C PHE A 181 7.56 10.52 -5.94
N PRO A 182 8.70 10.49 -6.66
CA PRO A 182 9.16 9.31 -7.40
C PRO A 182 9.83 8.28 -6.48
N PHE A 183 9.07 7.76 -5.51
CA PHE A 183 9.54 6.80 -4.51
C PHE A 183 10.23 5.57 -5.14
N TRP A 184 9.84 5.19 -6.36
CA TRP A 184 10.38 4.04 -7.08
C TRP A 184 11.88 4.16 -7.38
N LEU A 185 12.43 5.38 -7.35
CA LEU A 185 13.87 5.62 -7.51
C LEU A 185 14.66 5.35 -6.21
N TYR A 186 14.00 5.35 -5.05
CA TYR A 186 14.65 5.29 -3.73
C TYR A 186 14.49 3.94 -3.04
N ILE A 187 13.31 3.31 -3.17
CA ILE A 187 12.99 2.04 -2.50
C ILE A 187 14.00 0.91 -2.80
N PRO A 188 14.52 0.73 -4.05
CA PRO A 188 15.56 -0.27 -4.31
C PRO A 188 16.80 -0.07 -3.43
N ALA A 189 17.35 1.14 -3.40
CA ALA A 189 18.52 1.46 -2.58
C ALA A 189 18.26 1.29 -1.08
N PHE A 190 17.02 1.52 -0.62
CA PHE A 190 16.65 1.28 0.77
C PHE A 190 16.65 -0.21 1.12
N PHE A 191 16.18 -1.08 0.23
CA PHE A 191 16.35 -2.52 0.43
C PHE A 191 17.82 -2.91 0.52
N ASP A 192 18.67 -2.38 -0.36
CA ASP A 192 20.09 -2.74 -0.41
C ASP A 192 20.82 -2.27 0.86
N GLN A 193 20.60 -1.00 1.27
CA GLN A 193 21.13 -0.47 2.53
C GLN A 193 20.72 -1.32 3.74
N LEU A 194 19.44 -1.70 3.82
CA LEU A 194 18.95 -2.51 4.93
C LEU A 194 19.51 -3.95 4.87
N ALA A 195 19.65 -4.51 3.67
CA ALA A 195 20.27 -5.82 3.47
C ALA A 195 21.73 -5.80 3.97
N ASP A 196 22.49 -4.74 3.71
CA ASP A 196 23.86 -4.59 4.20
C ASP A 196 23.90 -4.59 5.75
N TYR A 197 23.04 -3.80 6.41
CA TYR A 197 22.96 -3.76 7.86
C TYR A 197 22.58 -5.11 8.49
N LEU A 198 21.61 -5.81 7.89
CA LEU A 198 21.08 -7.07 8.42
C LEU A 198 21.81 -8.31 7.91
N GLN A 199 22.79 -8.13 7.02
CA GLN A 199 23.42 -9.19 6.22
C GLN A 199 22.35 -10.09 5.58
N GLY A 200 21.35 -9.44 4.98
CA GLY A 200 20.19 -10.09 4.38
C GLY A 200 20.46 -10.50 2.94
N GLN A 201 20.00 -11.69 2.57
CA GLN A 201 19.94 -12.12 1.17
C GLN A 201 18.48 -12.18 0.75
N TRP A 202 18.03 -11.14 0.04
CA TRP A 202 16.62 -10.94 -0.24
C TRP A 202 16.33 -10.82 -1.72
N VAL A 203 15.32 -11.55 -2.18
CA VAL A 203 14.88 -11.56 -3.58
C VAL A 203 13.41 -11.21 -3.67
N HIS A 204 13.02 -10.52 -4.74
CA HIS A 204 11.61 -10.27 -4.99
C HIS A 204 10.88 -11.59 -5.27
N PRO A 205 9.68 -11.83 -4.69
CA PRO A 205 8.85 -12.94 -5.11
C PRO A 205 8.43 -12.75 -6.56
N ASN A 206 8.14 -13.85 -7.27
CA ASN A 206 7.56 -13.78 -8.61
C ASN A 206 6.06 -13.41 -8.53
N LEU A 207 5.77 -12.12 -8.30
CA LEU A 207 4.40 -11.62 -8.21
C LEU A 207 3.58 -11.86 -9.48
N PRO A 208 4.12 -11.73 -10.72
CA PRO A 208 3.38 -12.09 -11.93
C PRO A 208 2.84 -13.50 -11.87
N ARG A 209 3.69 -14.48 -11.53
CA ARG A 209 3.29 -15.88 -11.41
C ARG A 209 2.27 -16.07 -10.28
N LEU A 210 2.52 -15.51 -9.11
CA LEU A 210 1.63 -15.63 -7.96
C LEU A 210 0.23 -15.08 -8.28
N VAL A 211 0.16 -13.84 -8.76
CA VAL A 211 -1.11 -13.12 -8.96
C VAL A 211 -1.84 -13.61 -10.20
N LEU A 212 -1.14 -13.63 -11.35
CA LEU A 212 -1.77 -13.94 -12.63
C LEU A 212 -2.01 -15.44 -12.78
N HIS A 213 -1.23 -16.33 -12.16
CA HIS A 213 -1.40 -17.77 -12.33
C HIS A 213 -1.95 -18.45 -11.07
N GLU A 214 -1.22 -18.40 -9.96
CA GLU A 214 -1.51 -19.24 -8.78
C GLU A 214 -2.81 -18.81 -8.08
N MET A 215 -2.91 -17.53 -7.70
CA MET A 215 -4.10 -16.96 -7.05
C MET A 215 -5.30 -16.99 -7.97
N TRP A 216 -5.12 -16.61 -9.23
CA TRP A 216 -6.20 -16.64 -10.23
C TRP A 216 -6.81 -18.04 -10.37
N ASN A 217 -5.96 -19.06 -10.54
CA ASN A 217 -6.42 -20.44 -10.69
C ASN A 217 -7.05 -20.99 -9.40
N LYS A 218 -6.62 -20.48 -8.24
CA LYS A 218 -7.15 -20.86 -6.94
C LYS A 218 -8.52 -20.24 -6.67
N TYR A 219 -8.71 -18.95 -6.95
CA TYR A 219 -9.84 -18.18 -6.44
C TYR A 219 -10.89 -17.75 -7.48
N LEU A 220 -10.53 -17.60 -8.76
CA LEU A 220 -11.49 -17.06 -9.75
C LEU A 220 -12.69 -18.00 -9.92
N ASN A 221 -13.87 -17.52 -9.53
CA ASN A 221 -15.17 -18.20 -9.67
C ASN A 221 -15.19 -19.62 -9.10
N LYS A 222 -14.41 -19.86 -8.03
CA LYS A 222 -14.34 -21.16 -7.36
C LYS A 222 -14.95 -21.11 -5.97
N SER A 223 -15.59 -22.22 -5.63
CA SER A 223 -15.95 -22.56 -4.24
C SER A 223 -14.83 -23.40 -3.65
N ILE A 224 -14.24 -22.95 -2.55
CA ILE A 224 -13.19 -23.69 -1.83
C ILE A 224 -13.61 -23.83 -0.38
N ASN A 225 -13.70 -25.07 0.12
CA ASN A 225 -14.07 -25.38 1.51
C ASN A 225 -15.38 -24.68 1.92
N ASP A 226 -16.43 -24.80 1.10
CA ASP A 226 -17.76 -24.19 1.30
C ASP A 226 -17.82 -22.65 1.28
N PHE A 227 -16.72 -21.98 0.92
CA PHE A 227 -16.68 -20.55 0.71
C PHE A 227 -16.72 -20.20 -0.78
N HIS A 228 -17.60 -19.28 -1.15
CA HIS A 228 -17.61 -18.67 -2.48
C HIS A 228 -16.71 -17.44 -2.49
N TYR A 229 -15.79 -17.40 -3.46
CA TYR A 229 -14.89 -16.26 -3.63
C TYR A 229 -15.38 -15.38 -4.78
N LYS A 230 -15.39 -14.08 -4.55
CA LYS A 230 -15.71 -13.06 -5.55
C LYS A 230 -14.43 -12.35 -5.96
N TRP A 231 -13.99 -12.63 -7.18
CA TRP A 231 -12.87 -11.95 -7.80
C TRP A 231 -13.40 -10.87 -8.73
N GLN A 232 -12.91 -9.63 -8.57
CA GLN A 232 -13.29 -8.53 -9.44
C GLN A 232 -12.03 -7.93 -10.09
N HIS A 233 -12.00 -7.94 -11.42
CA HIS A 233 -10.97 -7.26 -12.20
C HIS A 233 -11.27 -5.75 -12.20
N LEU A 234 -10.28 -4.92 -11.88
CA LEU A 234 -10.46 -3.47 -11.78
C LEU A 234 -9.65 -2.72 -12.84
N ARG A 235 -8.36 -3.03 -12.98
CA ARG A 235 -7.47 -2.25 -13.84
C ARG A 235 -6.30 -3.06 -14.38
N ILE A 236 -5.91 -2.80 -15.62
CA ILE A 236 -4.74 -3.44 -16.24
C ILE A 236 -3.89 -2.39 -16.97
N ARG A 237 -2.57 -2.55 -16.91
CA ARG A 237 -1.61 -1.87 -17.79
C ARG A 237 -0.77 -2.92 -18.49
N ALA A 238 -0.67 -2.85 -19.82
CA ALA A 238 0.05 -3.81 -20.65
C ALA A 238 1.15 -3.14 -21.51
N GLU A 239 1.95 -3.93 -22.20
CA GLU A 239 2.81 -3.46 -23.27
C GLU A 239 2.01 -3.03 -24.51
N SER A 240 2.58 -2.13 -25.32
CA SER A 240 1.92 -1.59 -26.52
C SER A 240 1.60 -2.66 -27.56
N ALA A 241 2.38 -3.75 -27.60
CA ALA A 241 2.10 -4.93 -28.41
C ALA A 241 1.03 -5.85 -27.79
N GLY A 242 0.71 -5.64 -26.51
CA GLY A 242 -0.14 -6.51 -25.70
C GLY A 242 -1.60 -6.08 -25.62
N VAL A 243 -2.01 -4.89 -26.06
CA VAL A 243 -3.44 -4.57 -26.26
C VAL A 243 -3.60 -3.53 -27.38
N ALA A 244 -3.99 -3.96 -28.57
CA ALA A 244 -4.54 -3.09 -29.63
C ALA A 244 -6.02 -2.77 -29.33
N LEU A 245 -6.27 -2.13 -28.18
CA LEU A 245 -7.50 -1.40 -27.85
C LEU A 245 -7.10 -0.04 -27.28
N ASN A 246 -6.20 0.64 -27.99
CA ASN A 246 -5.92 2.05 -27.78
C ASN A 246 -6.99 2.86 -28.52
N ALA A 247 -8.13 3.13 -27.88
CA ALA A 247 -8.97 4.25 -28.27
C ALA A 247 -8.53 5.47 -27.46
N HIS A 248 -7.89 6.42 -28.16
CA HIS A 248 -7.22 7.60 -27.62
C HIS A 248 -7.98 8.39 -26.55
N SER A 249 -7.28 8.78 -25.49
CA SER A 249 -7.14 10.20 -25.15
C SER A 249 -5.80 10.46 -24.45
N SER A 250 -5.17 11.57 -24.83
CA SER A 250 -3.97 12.19 -24.25
C SER A 250 -3.51 11.70 -22.86
N GLY A 251 -2.41 10.94 -22.84
CA GLY A 251 -1.47 10.91 -21.71
C GLY A 251 -1.64 9.82 -20.65
N VAL A 252 -2.63 8.92 -20.74
CA VAL A 252 -2.81 7.85 -19.74
C VAL A 252 -3.00 6.48 -20.41
N HIS A 253 -2.04 5.58 -20.22
CA HIS A 253 -2.00 4.20 -20.76
C HIS A 253 -2.77 3.18 -19.90
N GLU A 254 -3.92 3.55 -19.33
CA GLU A 254 -4.62 2.73 -18.34
C GLU A 254 -5.97 2.28 -18.88
N ILE A 255 -6.18 0.96 -18.95
CA ILE A 255 -7.41 0.35 -19.48
C ILE A 255 -8.29 -0.08 -18.32
N ASP A 256 -9.57 0.28 -18.38
CA ASP A 256 -10.60 -0.25 -17.46
C ASP A 256 -10.84 -1.74 -17.77
N ALA A 257 -10.66 -2.59 -16.76
CA ALA A 257 -10.84 -4.03 -16.91
C ALA A 257 -12.29 -4.41 -17.25
N SER A 258 -13.27 -3.57 -16.89
CA SER A 258 -14.68 -3.80 -17.19
C SER A 258 -14.97 -3.80 -18.70
N GLY A 259 -14.29 -2.92 -19.46
CA GLY A 259 -14.39 -2.87 -20.92
C GLY A 259 -13.78 -4.10 -21.59
N LEU A 260 -12.66 -4.61 -21.07
CA LEU A 260 -12.05 -5.86 -21.53
C LEU A 260 -12.93 -7.07 -21.22
N GLN A 261 -13.59 -7.08 -20.08
CA GLN A 261 -14.56 -8.12 -19.71
C GLN A 261 -15.77 -8.11 -20.66
N ALA A 262 -16.36 -6.93 -20.91
CA ALA A 262 -17.47 -6.79 -21.85
C ALA A 262 -17.09 -7.27 -23.27
N LEU A 263 -15.90 -6.89 -23.76
CA LEU A 263 -15.40 -7.34 -25.06
C LEU A 263 -15.18 -8.86 -25.07
N SER A 264 -14.55 -9.42 -24.04
CA SER A 264 -14.30 -10.87 -23.95
C SER A 264 -15.60 -11.66 -23.95
N ARG A 265 -16.62 -11.14 -23.28
CA ARG A 265 -17.96 -11.73 -23.28
C ARG A 265 -18.61 -11.67 -24.66
N GLN A 266 -18.57 -10.53 -25.35
CA GLN A 266 -19.09 -10.41 -26.72
C GLN A 266 -18.38 -11.35 -27.70
N LEU A 267 -17.06 -11.48 -27.58
CA LEU A 267 -16.27 -12.43 -28.37
C LEU A 267 -16.64 -13.88 -28.05
N ALA A 268 -16.86 -14.21 -26.78
CA ALA A 268 -17.30 -15.54 -26.35
C ALA A 268 -18.71 -15.87 -26.89
N GLU A 269 -19.65 -14.95 -26.75
CA GLU A 269 -21.02 -15.07 -27.26
C GLU A 269 -21.02 -15.27 -28.78
N SER A 270 -20.27 -14.46 -29.54
CA SER A 270 -20.17 -14.59 -31.00
C SER A 270 -19.50 -15.90 -31.46
N ALA A 271 -18.43 -16.34 -30.76
CA ALA A 271 -17.76 -17.60 -31.07
C ALA A 271 -18.68 -18.81 -30.79
N LEU A 272 -19.44 -18.77 -29.69
CA LEU A 272 -20.35 -19.84 -29.32
C LEU A 272 -21.62 -19.86 -30.17
N GLU A 273 -22.13 -18.71 -30.60
CA GLU A 273 -23.23 -18.59 -31.57
C GLU A 273 -22.87 -19.29 -32.89
N THR A 274 -21.64 -19.06 -33.39
CA THR A 274 -21.15 -19.73 -34.61
C THR A 274 -21.07 -21.25 -34.47
N LEU A 275 -20.86 -21.75 -33.25
CA LEU A 275 -20.80 -23.18 -32.93
C LEU A 275 -22.17 -23.77 -32.53
N GLY A 276 -23.24 -22.98 -32.54
CA GLY A 276 -24.60 -23.42 -32.20
C GLY A 276 -24.90 -23.53 -30.70
N PHE A 277 -24.13 -22.85 -29.84
CA PHE A 277 -24.28 -22.85 -28.38
C PHE A 277 -24.82 -21.51 -27.84
N THR A 278 -25.95 -21.04 -28.37
CA THR A 278 -26.45 -19.67 -28.18
C THR A 278 -27.00 -19.34 -26.77
N ASP A 279 -27.30 -20.34 -25.93
CA ASP A 279 -27.95 -20.14 -24.62
C ASP A 279 -27.22 -20.83 -23.43
N ASP A 280 -26.01 -21.34 -23.65
CA ASP A 280 -25.25 -22.04 -22.61
C ASP A 280 -24.42 -21.04 -21.79
N ILE A 281 -25.06 -20.41 -20.80
CA ILE A 281 -24.46 -19.38 -19.93
C ILE A 281 -23.16 -19.87 -19.27
N GLU A 282 -23.10 -21.15 -18.91
CA GLU A 282 -21.91 -21.74 -18.30
C GLU A 282 -20.75 -21.82 -19.31
N LYS A 283 -21.02 -22.29 -20.54
CA LYS A 283 -20.01 -22.28 -21.60
C LYS A 283 -19.59 -20.87 -21.99
N ILE A 284 -20.52 -19.91 -22.08
CA ILE A 284 -20.22 -18.50 -22.34
C ILE A 284 -19.25 -17.99 -21.27
N SER A 285 -19.53 -18.23 -19.99
CA SER A 285 -18.65 -17.81 -18.90
C SER A 285 -17.28 -18.50 -18.98
N ASN A 286 -17.22 -19.80 -19.32
CA ASN A 286 -15.96 -20.53 -19.46
C ASN A 286 -15.09 -19.97 -20.59
N VAL A 287 -15.69 -19.67 -21.75
CA VAL A 287 -14.97 -19.06 -22.89
C VAL A 287 -14.58 -17.62 -22.59
N GLU A 288 -15.46 -16.81 -22.00
CA GLU A 288 -15.14 -15.45 -21.52
C GLU A 288 -13.93 -15.47 -20.58
N ASN A 289 -13.94 -16.35 -19.58
CA ASN A 289 -12.84 -16.50 -18.63
C ASN A 289 -11.54 -16.96 -19.30
N ALA A 290 -11.62 -17.83 -20.30
CA ALA A 290 -10.45 -18.26 -21.08
C ALA A 290 -9.87 -17.10 -21.91
N LEU A 291 -10.72 -16.33 -22.58
CA LEU A 291 -10.32 -15.15 -23.35
C LEU A 291 -9.71 -14.07 -22.43
N LEU A 292 -10.36 -13.74 -21.33
CA LEU A 292 -9.80 -12.83 -20.32
C LEU A 292 -8.47 -13.31 -19.79
N ARG A 293 -8.34 -14.61 -19.52
CA ARG A 293 -7.07 -15.19 -19.11
C ARG A 293 -5.99 -14.95 -20.16
N THR A 294 -6.25 -15.16 -21.44
CA THR A 294 -5.27 -14.90 -22.51
C THR A 294 -4.93 -13.41 -22.57
N LEU A 295 -5.94 -12.54 -22.58
CA LEU A 295 -5.75 -11.08 -22.65
C LEU A 295 -4.95 -10.52 -21.47
N LEU A 296 -5.06 -11.12 -20.28
CA LEU A 296 -4.44 -10.61 -19.05
C LEU A 296 -3.17 -11.33 -18.63
N LYS A 297 -3.06 -12.65 -18.87
CA LYS A 297 -1.87 -13.42 -18.51
C LYS A 297 -0.84 -13.42 -19.63
N GLU A 298 -1.28 -13.51 -20.89
CA GLU A 298 -0.41 -13.89 -22.00
C GLU A 298 0.08 -12.67 -22.78
N TRP A 299 -0.53 -11.50 -22.59
CA TRP A 299 -0.24 -10.28 -23.37
C TRP A 299 0.61 -9.23 -22.63
N GLY A 300 1.59 -9.68 -21.83
CA GLY A 300 2.62 -8.79 -21.28
C GLY A 300 2.09 -7.74 -20.28
N THR A 301 1.18 -8.14 -19.38
CA THR A 301 0.68 -7.27 -18.32
C THR A 301 1.82 -6.76 -17.43
N LYS A 302 1.95 -5.44 -17.33
CA LYS A 302 2.91 -4.73 -16.47
C LYS A 302 2.40 -4.54 -15.05
N SER A 303 1.10 -4.30 -14.93
CA SER A 303 0.44 -4.17 -13.64
C SER A 303 -1.04 -4.52 -13.71
N TYR A 304 -1.56 -4.97 -12.58
CA TYR A 304 -2.90 -5.52 -12.48
C TYR A 304 -3.55 -5.16 -11.13
N GLU A 305 -4.74 -4.59 -11.17
CA GLU A 305 -5.56 -4.26 -10.01
C GLU A 305 -6.80 -5.15 -9.95
N PHE A 306 -7.05 -5.71 -8.77
CA PHE A 306 -8.21 -6.54 -8.51
C PHE A 306 -8.61 -6.47 -7.04
N SER A 307 -9.83 -6.90 -6.75
CA SER A 307 -10.28 -7.23 -5.40
C SER A 307 -10.71 -8.68 -5.30
N LEU A 308 -10.46 -9.26 -4.13
CA LEU A 308 -10.87 -10.61 -3.75
C LEU A 308 -11.63 -10.53 -2.43
N ASP A 309 -12.88 -11.00 -2.48
CA ASP A 309 -13.78 -11.10 -1.34
C ASP A 309 -14.19 -12.56 -1.11
N ARG A 310 -14.53 -12.88 0.13
CA ARG A 310 -15.10 -14.17 0.52
C ARG A 310 -16.52 -13.98 1.03
N GLU A 311 -17.44 -14.74 0.47
CA GLU A 311 -18.80 -14.81 0.99
C GLU A 311 -18.83 -15.65 2.26
N VAL A 312 -19.37 -15.06 3.33
CA VAL A 312 -19.59 -15.72 4.61
C VAL A 312 -21.09 -15.75 4.84
N ASN A 313 -21.64 -16.97 4.85
CA ASN A 313 -23.02 -17.21 5.22
C ASN A 313 -23.12 -17.23 6.75
N LEU A 314 -23.58 -16.13 7.34
CA LEU A 314 -23.97 -16.14 8.75
C LEU A 314 -25.31 -16.86 8.85
N ARG A 315 -25.32 -18.04 9.50
CA ARG A 315 -26.55 -18.60 10.03
C ARG A 315 -26.96 -17.69 11.18
N GLU A 316 -27.92 -16.80 10.95
CA GLU A 316 -28.59 -16.13 12.07
C GLU A 316 -29.27 -17.20 12.91
N ALA A 317 -29.06 -17.16 14.22
CA ALA A 317 -29.66 -18.10 15.16
C ALA A 317 -31.19 -18.08 14.99
N ASP A 318 -31.73 -19.26 14.68
CA ASP A 318 -33.13 -19.68 14.61
C ASP A 318 -34.15 -18.62 15.08
N THR A 319 -34.42 -17.66 14.20
CA THR A 319 -35.64 -16.85 14.24
C THR A 319 -36.31 -17.06 12.90
N GLU A 320 -37.42 -17.79 12.93
CA GLU A 320 -38.23 -18.13 11.77
C GLU A 320 -38.49 -16.87 10.93
N GLY A 321 -37.93 -16.84 9.72
CA GLY A 321 -38.17 -15.78 8.74
C GLY A 321 -36.97 -14.89 8.38
N SER A 322 -35.78 -15.08 8.96
CA SER A 322 -34.64 -14.22 8.57
C SER A 322 -34.00 -14.63 7.23
N LYS A 323 -33.92 -13.67 6.29
CA LYS A 323 -33.22 -13.82 5.01
C LYS A 323 -31.73 -13.94 5.28
N THR A 324 -31.09 -15.02 4.83
CA THR A 324 -29.64 -15.21 4.91
C THR A 324 -28.93 -14.03 4.24
N LYS A 325 -28.37 -13.12 5.03
CA LYS A 325 -27.58 -12.00 4.52
C LYS A 325 -26.15 -12.50 4.32
N ALA A 326 -25.79 -12.83 3.08
CA ALA A 326 -24.40 -13.11 2.73
C ALA A 326 -23.55 -11.86 3.01
N GLN A 327 -22.63 -11.95 3.96
CA GLN A 327 -21.67 -10.88 4.24
C GLN A 327 -20.39 -11.14 3.44
N LEU A 328 -19.84 -10.09 2.82
CA LEU A 328 -18.57 -10.19 2.11
C LEU A 328 -17.43 -9.80 3.04
N GLU A 329 -16.60 -10.77 3.37
CA GLU A 329 -15.31 -10.55 4.00
C GLU A 329 -14.29 -10.09 2.94
N LYS A 330 -13.66 -8.94 3.21
CA LYS A 330 -12.73 -8.28 2.30
C LYS A 330 -11.32 -8.84 2.50
N LEU A 331 -10.84 -9.65 1.56
CA LEU A 331 -9.57 -10.38 1.73
C LEU A 331 -8.37 -9.65 1.16
N PHE A 332 -8.50 -9.11 -0.07
CA PHE A 332 -7.39 -8.47 -0.76
C PHE A 332 -7.89 -7.42 -1.74
N LYS A 333 -7.25 -6.24 -1.76
CA LYS A 333 -7.42 -5.26 -2.84
C LYS A 333 -6.14 -4.45 -3.03
N ALA A 334 -5.51 -4.61 -4.19
CA ALA A 334 -4.31 -3.87 -4.52
C ALA A 334 -4.11 -3.74 -6.04
N HIS A 335 -3.45 -2.67 -6.45
CA HIS A 335 -2.84 -2.55 -7.77
C HIS A 335 -1.40 -3.07 -7.70
N CYS A 336 -1.16 -4.23 -8.31
CA CYS A 336 0.13 -4.92 -8.30
C CYS A 336 0.98 -4.46 -9.48
N TYR A 337 2.12 -3.85 -9.22
CA TYR A 337 3.13 -3.48 -10.21
C TYR A 337 4.23 -4.55 -10.21
N PHE A 338 4.49 -5.13 -11.37
CA PHE A 338 5.34 -6.31 -11.48
C PHE A 338 6.83 -6.02 -11.63
N GLY A 339 7.24 -4.76 -11.78
CA GLY A 339 8.67 -4.41 -11.93
C GLY A 339 9.29 -4.87 -13.26
N LEU A 340 8.50 -5.09 -14.31
CA LEU A 340 8.97 -5.65 -15.58
C LEU A 340 9.79 -4.66 -16.44
N LYS A 341 9.92 -3.40 -16.01
CA LYS A 341 10.70 -2.37 -16.72
C LYS A 341 11.79 -1.76 -15.83
N PRO A 342 12.79 -2.53 -15.38
CA PRO A 342 13.79 -2.04 -14.41
C PRO A 342 14.58 -0.81 -14.88
N VAL A 343 14.69 -0.60 -16.21
CA VAL A 343 15.39 0.55 -16.81
C VAL A 343 14.49 1.79 -16.92
N SER A 344 13.18 1.69 -16.71
CA SER A 344 12.29 2.85 -16.80
C SER A 344 12.41 3.76 -15.58
N LYS A 345 12.20 5.06 -15.78
CA LYS A 345 12.08 6.04 -14.68
C LYS A 345 10.65 6.15 -14.15
N THR A 346 9.85 5.10 -14.29
CA THR A 346 8.43 5.07 -13.91
C THR A 346 8.19 4.08 -12.76
N GLN A 347 6.99 4.09 -12.18
CA GLN A 347 6.59 3.11 -11.16
C GLN A 347 6.80 1.66 -11.62
N ASP A 348 6.74 1.39 -12.93
CA ASP A 348 6.85 0.04 -13.49
C ASP A 348 8.26 -0.57 -13.37
N SER A 349 9.26 0.18 -12.90
CA SER A 349 10.62 -0.31 -12.66
C SER A 349 10.80 -1.05 -11.34
N LEU A 350 9.86 -0.86 -10.41
CA LEU A 350 9.89 -1.48 -9.08
C LEU A 350 8.74 -2.47 -8.95
N GLN A 351 9.01 -3.64 -8.36
CA GLN A 351 7.96 -4.53 -7.91
C GLN A 351 7.33 -4.00 -6.61
N HIS A 352 6.08 -3.55 -6.66
CA HIS A 352 5.38 -2.96 -5.52
C HIS A 352 3.86 -3.01 -5.69
N LEU A 353 3.12 -2.70 -4.64
CA LEU A 353 1.66 -2.74 -4.59
C LEU A 353 1.10 -1.43 -4.05
N LYS A 354 0.06 -0.91 -4.71
CA LYS A 354 -0.82 0.13 -4.15
C LYS A 354 -1.96 -0.56 -3.40
N CYS A 355 -1.92 -0.53 -2.08
CA CYS A 355 -2.87 -1.15 -1.18
C CYS A 355 -4.03 -0.22 -0.84
N HIS A 356 -5.25 -0.75 -0.86
CA HIS A 356 -6.44 0.03 -0.50
C HIS A 356 -6.71 -0.05 1.00
N SER A 357 -6.79 1.10 1.66
CA SER A 357 -7.15 1.21 3.08
C SER A 357 -8.67 1.04 3.32
N GLY A 358 -9.09 1.02 4.58
CA GLY A 358 -10.48 0.79 4.98
C GLY A 358 -10.70 -0.69 5.27
N TYR A 359 -11.77 -1.27 4.72
CA TYR A 359 -12.15 -2.68 4.98
C TYR A 359 -11.11 -3.72 4.56
N TYR A 360 -10.16 -3.37 3.67
CA TYR A 360 -9.09 -4.28 3.22
C TYR A 360 -7.79 -4.17 4.04
N GLY A 361 -7.73 -3.28 5.02
CA GLY A 361 -6.59 -3.21 5.95
C GLY A 361 -5.27 -2.67 5.38
N GLY A 362 -5.27 -2.06 4.18
CA GLY A 362 -4.09 -1.42 3.58
C GLY A 362 -2.88 -2.36 3.42
N SER A 363 -1.66 -1.80 3.53
CA SER A 363 -0.43 -2.59 3.40
C SER A 363 -0.35 -3.76 4.39
N THR A 364 -0.85 -3.60 5.62
CA THR A 364 -0.83 -4.65 6.65
C THR A 364 -1.73 -5.83 6.27
N GLY A 365 -2.94 -5.56 5.79
CA GLY A 365 -3.88 -6.59 5.33
C GLY A 365 -3.35 -7.32 4.08
N VAL A 366 -2.87 -6.57 3.10
CA VAL A 366 -2.26 -7.10 1.88
C VAL A 366 -1.02 -7.94 2.17
N LEU A 367 -0.13 -7.47 3.06
CA LEU A 367 1.05 -8.22 3.47
C LEU A 367 0.67 -9.54 4.14
N LYS A 368 -0.26 -9.51 5.11
CA LYS A 368 -0.75 -10.73 5.78
C LYS A 368 -1.30 -11.75 4.79
N PHE A 369 -2.06 -11.29 3.80
CA PHE A 369 -2.57 -12.15 2.74
C PHE A 369 -1.44 -12.74 1.88
N LEU A 370 -0.51 -11.93 1.41
CA LEU A 370 0.61 -12.38 0.56
C LEU A 370 1.54 -13.35 1.30
N LEU A 371 1.83 -13.12 2.58
CA LEU A 371 2.65 -14.03 3.37
C LEU A 371 2.02 -15.43 3.44
N ARG A 372 0.69 -15.52 3.61
CA ARG A 372 -0.03 -16.79 3.59
C ARG A 372 0.07 -17.48 2.23
N GLU A 373 -0.13 -16.75 1.14
CA GLU A 373 -0.06 -17.34 -0.21
C GLU A 373 1.36 -17.75 -0.61
N LEU A 374 2.37 -17.05 -0.13
CA LEU A 374 3.79 -17.37 -0.35
C LEU A 374 4.33 -18.44 0.62
N GLY A 375 3.52 -18.92 1.57
CA GLY A 375 3.97 -19.87 2.60
C GLY A 375 5.02 -19.30 3.57
N LEU A 376 5.04 -17.98 3.73
CA LEU A 376 5.99 -17.26 4.58
C LEU A 376 5.44 -17.13 6.01
N ARG A 377 6.34 -17.12 7.00
CA ARG A 377 5.97 -16.98 8.40
C ARG A 377 5.98 -15.50 8.76
N GLY A 378 4.77 -14.95 8.84
CA GLY A 378 4.49 -13.60 9.31
C GLY A 378 4.86 -13.38 10.75
#